data_AF-A0A6B3I8I7-F1
#
_entry.id   AF-A0A6B3I8I7-F1
#
_cell.length_a   1.000
_cell.length_b   1.000
_cell.length_c   1.000
_cell.angle_alpha   90.00
_cell.angle_beta   90.00
_cell.angle_gamma   90.00
#
_symmetry.space_group_name_H-M   'P 1'
#
loop_
_entity.id
_entity.type
_entity.pdbx_description
1 polymer ?
#
loop_
_entity_poly.entity_id
_entity_poly.type
_entity_poly.pdbx_seq_one_letter_code
_entity_poly.pdbx_strand_id
1 'polypeptide(L)'
;MSEPTSSPAPTTGRQPSPYVRDSHCSTCGAPYTSPAAPETWPRTCARCGTTAYRNPLPVAVALLPVTGPSAAGLVVITRTIQPQKGGTALPGGFIDHAEDWRHAVVRELREETGIEAAEQDVRLAEALSATGGHLLLFGLLPHRPL
;
A
#
# COMPACT_ATOMS: atom_id res chain seq x y z
N MET A 1 22.61 -2.59 49.35
CA MET A 1 22.29 -2.14 47.98
C MET A 1 21.88 -3.39 47.22
N SER A 2 20.57 -3.59 47.02
CA SER A 2 20.02 -4.75 46.33
C SER A 2 19.64 -4.31 44.92
N GLU A 3 20.23 -4.94 43.89
CA GLU A 3 19.84 -4.74 42.50
C GLU A 3 18.42 -5.30 42.26
N PRO A 4 17.53 -4.56 41.58
CA PRO A 4 16.27 -5.12 41.13
C PRO A 4 16.49 -5.91 39.84
N THR A 5 16.11 -7.19 39.88
CA THR A 5 16.01 -8.08 38.73
C THR A 5 15.00 -7.55 37.71
N SER A 6 15.47 -7.22 36.51
CA SER A 6 14.64 -6.86 35.36
C SER A 6 14.03 -8.12 34.75
N SER A 7 12.71 -8.31 34.88
CA SER A 7 11.96 -9.29 34.10
C SER A 7 11.75 -8.80 32.66
N PRO A 8 11.85 -9.67 31.64
CA PRO A 8 11.63 -9.28 30.25
C PRO A 8 10.14 -8.98 30.02
N ALA A 9 9.87 -7.90 29.29
CA ALA A 9 8.51 -7.51 28.91
C ALA A 9 7.87 -8.56 27.98
N PRO A 10 6.57 -8.86 28.15
CA PRO A 10 5.88 -9.83 27.31
C PRO A 10 5.78 -9.31 25.88
N THR A 11 6.24 -10.12 24.93
CA THR A 11 5.99 -9.96 23.50
C THR A 11 4.48 -10.06 23.27
N THR A 12 3.83 -8.92 23.06
CA THR A 12 2.41 -8.83 22.72
C THR A 12 2.19 -9.34 21.30
N GLY A 13 2.10 -10.67 21.15
CA GLY A 13 1.55 -11.30 19.96
C GLY A 13 0.18 -10.71 19.67
N ARG A 14 -0.01 -10.21 18.44
CA ARG A 14 -1.29 -9.63 17.99
C ARG A 14 -2.38 -10.70 18.11
N GLN A 15 -3.28 -10.54 19.08
CA GLN A 15 -4.45 -11.41 19.21
C GLN A 15 -5.28 -11.34 17.91
N PRO A 16 -5.71 -12.47 17.33
CA PRO A 16 -6.50 -12.47 16.12
C PRO A 16 -7.82 -11.74 16.37
N SER A 17 -8.20 -10.87 15.43
CA SER A 17 -9.46 -10.14 15.52
C SER A 17 -10.63 -11.12 15.51
N PRO A 18 -11.63 -10.97 16.40
CA PRO A 18 -12.84 -11.80 16.35
C PRO A 18 -13.69 -11.53 15.10
N TYR A 19 -13.39 -10.45 14.36
CA TYR A 19 -14.11 -10.07 13.16
C TYR A 19 -13.52 -10.74 11.92
N VAL A 20 -14.33 -11.58 11.26
CA VAL A 20 -14.00 -12.15 9.96
C VAL A 20 -14.33 -11.11 8.88
N ARG A 21 -13.30 -10.58 8.22
CA ARG A 21 -13.46 -9.65 7.08
C ARG A 21 -14.31 -10.33 5.99
N ASP A 22 -15.14 -9.53 5.31
CA ASP A 22 -15.96 -9.97 4.18
C ASP A 22 -16.97 -11.10 4.52
N SER A 23 -17.39 -11.18 5.79
CA SER A 23 -18.37 -12.17 6.28
C SER A 23 -19.83 -11.83 5.96
N HIS A 24 -20.12 -10.58 5.57
CA HIS A 24 -21.48 -10.09 5.29
C HIS A 24 -21.55 -9.33 3.96
N CYS A 25 -22.72 -9.32 3.34
CA CYS A 25 -23.00 -8.55 2.14
C CYS A 25 -22.99 -7.04 2.46
N SER A 26 -22.17 -6.26 1.75
CA SER A 26 -22.09 -4.80 1.92
C SER A 26 -23.35 -4.05 1.48
N THR A 27 -24.24 -4.68 0.70
CA THR A 27 -25.51 -4.07 0.25
C THR A 27 -26.65 -4.29 1.23
N CYS A 28 -26.86 -5.51 1.73
CA CYS A 28 -28.05 -5.85 2.53
C CYS A 28 -27.75 -6.37 3.94
N GLY A 29 -26.48 -6.50 4.32
CA GLY A 29 -26.04 -6.96 5.64
C GLY A 29 -26.22 -8.46 5.91
N ALA A 30 -26.71 -9.25 4.95
CA ALA A 30 -26.87 -10.69 5.14
C ALA A 30 -25.52 -11.39 5.30
N PRO A 31 -25.38 -12.37 6.22
CA PRO A 31 -24.16 -13.14 6.34
C PRO A 31 -23.95 -14.01 5.10
N TYR A 32 -22.70 -14.17 4.68
CA TYR A 32 -22.35 -15.21 3.73
C TYR A 32 -22.25 -16.56 4.44
N THR A 33 -22.72 -17.62 3.79
CA THR A 33 -22.76 -18.99 4.34
C THR A 33 -21.40 -19.66 4.41
N SER A 34 -20.37 -19.09 3.78
CA SER A 34 -19.02 -19.64 3.75
C SER A 34 -17.98 -18.54 4.00
N PRO A 35 -16.82 -18.84 4.60
CA PRO A 35 -15.72 -17.91 4.71
C PRO A 35 -15.27 -17.41 3.33
N ALA A 36 -14.75 -16.18 3.27
CA ALA A 36 -14.13 -15.68 2.05
C ALA A 36 -12.78 -16.37 1.82
N ALA A 37 -12.60 -16.96 0.64
CA ALA A 37 -11.32 -17.47 0.15
C ALA A 37 -11.09 -17.01 -1.31
N PRO A 38 -9.85 -16.94 -1.81
CA PRO A 38 -9.55 -16.44 -3.17
C PRO A 38 -10.43 -17.07 -4.26
N GLU A 39 -10.61 -18.39 -4.21
CA GLU A 39 -11.41 -19.19 -5.14
C GLU A 39 -12.91 -18.95 -5.05
N THR A 40 -13.39 -18.30 -3.98
CA THR A 40 -14.81 -18.02 -3.79
C THR A 40 -15.26 -16.74 -4.47
N TRP A 41 -14.35 -15.89 -4.95
CA TRP A 41 -14.68 -14.62 -5.61
C TRP A 41 -14.82 -14.77 -7.13
N PRO A 42 -15.75 -14.05 -7.79
CA PRO A 42 -16.76 -13.16 -7.20
C PRO A 42 -17.89 -13.93 -6.48
N ARG A 43 -18.57 -13.27 -5.55
CA ARG A 43 -19.59 -13.88 -4.67
C ARG A 43 -20.95 -13.25 -4.89
N THR A 44 -21.98 -14.06 -5.09
CA THR A 44 -23.37 -13.57 -5.15
C THR A 44 -24.07 -13.75 -3.81
N CYS A 45 -24.69 -12.69 -3.28
CA CYS A 45 -25.48 -12.76 -2.07
C CYS A 45 -26.77 -13.55 -2.29
N ALA A 46 -26.97 -14.65 -1.54
CA ALA A 46 -28.18 -15.47 -1.63
C ALA A 46 -29.47 -14.75 -1.20
N ARG A 47 -29.37 -13.62 -0.47
CA ARG A 47 -30.54 -12.85 0.00
C ARG A 47 -30.99 -11.78 -1.01
N CYS A 48 -30.08 -10.94 -1.49
CA CYS A 48 -30.43 -9.79 -2.34
C CYS A 48 -29.94 -9.91 -3.79
N GLY A 49 -29.22 -10.98 -4.15
CA GLY A 49 -28.71 -11.21 -5.50
C GLY A 49 -27.51 -10.36 -5.90
N THR A 50 -27.05 -9.42 -5.07
CA THR A 50 -25.89 -8.58 -5.41
C THR A 50 -24.61 -9.41 -5.50
N THR A 51 -23.85 -9.21 -6.58
CA THR A 51 -22.51 -9.78 -6.75
C THR A 51 -21.44 -8.84 -6.19
N ALA A 52 -20.61 -9.34 -5.28
CA ALA A 52 -19.45 -8.66 -4.75
C ALA A 52 -18.17 -9.20 -5.41
N TYR A 53 -17.23 -8.31 -5.69
CA TYR A 53 -15.94 -8.62 -6.32
C TYR A 53 -14.80 -8.29 -5.37
N ARG A 54 -13.67 -8.98 -5.55
CA ARG A 54 -12.42 -8.67 -4.86
C ARG A 54 -11.34 -8.40 -5.89
N ASN A 55 -11.00 -7.13 -6.06
CA ASN A 55 -10.01 -6.67 -7.01
C ASN A 55 -8.70 -6.32 -6.28
N PRO A 56 -7.54 -6.37 -6.97
CA PRO A 56 -6.31 -5.83 -6.43
C PRO A 56 -6.46 -4.35 -6.08
N LEU A 57 -5.83 -3.91 -5.00
CA LEU A 57 -5.76 -2.49 -4.65
C LEU A 57 -4.62 -1.83 -5.45
N PRO A 58 -4.91 -0.77 -6.22
CA PRO A 58 -3.88 -0.06 -6.96
C PRO A 58 -3.01 0.79 -6.02
N VAL A 59 -1.70 0.77 -6.25
CA VAL A 59 -0.69 1.52 -5.50
C VAL A 59 0.21 2.24 -6.50
N ALA A 60 0.35 3.55 -6.35
CA ALA A 60 1.30 4.35 -7.10
C ALA A 60 2.66 4.35 -6.40
N VAL A 61 3.74 4.17 -7.16
CA VAL A 61 5.12 4.20 -6.66
C VAL A 61 5.92 5.20 -7.49
N ALA A 62 6.52 6.20 -6.83
CA ALA A 62 7.32 7.21 -7.48
C ALA A 62 8.77 6.73 -7.69
N LEU A 63 9.23 6.78 -8.93
CA LEU A 63 10.63 6.63 -9.31
C LEU A 63 11.15 8.00 -9.73
N LEU A 64 11.90 8.66 -8.85
CA LEU A 64 12.56 9.94 -9.15
C LEU A 64 14.08 9.75 -9.23
N PRO A 65 14.65 9.66 -10.46
CA PRO A 65 16.08 9.59 -10.67
C PRO A 65 16.76 10.89 -10.23
N VAL A 66 17.87 10.76 -9.51
CA VAL A 66 18.72 11.87 -9.10
C VAL A 66 20.17 11.63 -9.50
N THR A 67 20.86 12.66 -9.99
CA THR A 67 22.32 12.59 -10.22
C THR A 67 23.01 13.49 -9.24
N GLY A 68 23.83 12.88 -8.37
CA GLY A 68 24.77 13.58 -7.54
C GLY A 68 26.13 13.75 -8.22
N PRO A 69 27.06 14.45 -7.54
CA PRO A 69 28.41 14.70 -8.07
C PRO A 69 29.22 13.44 -8.42
N SER A 70 28.87 12.30 -7.81
CA SER A 70 29.66 11.07 -7.89
C SER A 70 28.88 9.85 -8.42
N ALA A 71 27.55 9.88 -8.41
CA ALA A 71 26.70 8.76 -8.86
C ALA A 71 25.25 9.19 -9.13
N ALA A 72 24.56 8.40 -9.95
CA ALA A 72 23.12 8.44 -10.08
C ALA A 72 22.43 7.54 -9.04
N GLY A 73 21.20 7.87 -8.68
CA GLY A 73 20.39 7.15 -7.70
C GLY A 73 18.90 7.44 -7.85
N LEU A 74 18.12 7.01 -6.86
CA LEU A 74 16.68 7.28 -6.75
C LEU A 74 16.38 7.96 -5.41
N VAL A 75 15.37 8.83 -5.40
CA VAL A 75 14.79 9.32 -4.14
C VAL A 75 14.14 8.16 -3.39
N VAL A 76 14.40 8.12 -2.09
CA VAL A 76 13.87 7.12 -1.16
C VAL A 76 13.45 7.79 0.14
N ILE A 77 12.55 7.14 0.87
CA ILE A 77 12.09 7.53 2.20
C ILE A 77 12.51 6.51 3.25
N THR A 78 12.55 6.96 4.51
CA THR A 78 12.74 6.09 5.67
C THR A 78 11.37 5.76 6.28
N ARG A 79 11.03 4.47 6.34
CA ARG A 79 9.74 4.01 6.86
C ARG A 79 9.58 4.36 8.35
N THR A 80 8.47 5.01 8.71
CA THR A 80 8.21 5.45 10.10
C THR A 80 7.33 4.47 10.89
N ILE A 81 6.69 3.51 10.21
CA ILE A 81 5.74 2.54 10.79
C ILE A 81 6.20 1.08 10.62
N GLN A 82 5.72 0.19 11.50
CA GLN A 82 5.92 -1.25 11.34
C GLN A 82 4.95 -1.84 10.31
N PRO A 83 5.31 -2.93 9.60
CA PRO A 83 6.59 -3.64 9.64
C PRO A 83 7.73 -2.86 8.96
N GLN A 84 8.99 -3.18 9.30
CA GLN A 84 10.22 -2.59 8.72
C GLN A 84 10.42 -1.09 8.98
N LYS A 85 10.00 -0.61 10.16
CA LYS A 85 10.34 0.75 10.61
C LYS A 85 11.86 0.96 10.56
N GLY A 86 12.30 2.08 10.01
CA GLY A 86 13.71 2.43 9.81
C GLY A 86 14.32 1.91 8.51
N GLY A 87 13.61 1.06 7.76
CA GLY A 87 14.04 0.61 6.43
C GLY A 87 13.80 1.66 5.35
N THR A 88 14.48 1.47 4.21
CA THR A 88 14.33 2.30 3.00
C THR A 88 13.15 1.83 2.15
N ALA A 89 12.38 2.76 1.61
CA ALA A 89 11.33 2.50 0.63
C ALA A 89 11.30 3.57 -0.46
N LEU A 90 10.73 3.24 -1.62
CA LEU A 90 10.34 4.24 -2.60
C LEU A 90 9.10 5.00 -2.10
N PRO A 91 8.96 6.29 -2.42
CA PRO A 91 7.74 7.01 -2.09
C PRO A 91 6.54 6.40 -2.81
N GLY A 92 5.40 6.29 -2.13
CA GLY A 92 4.20 5.71 -2.75
C GLY A 92 3.11 5.29 -1.79
N GLY A 93 1.90 5.15 -2.35
CA GLY A 93 0.70 4.85 -1.59
C GLY A 93 -0.48 4.49 -2.47
N PHE A 94 -1.64 4.30 -1.85
CA PHE A 94 -2.85 3.87 -2.55
C PHE A 94 -3.32 4.94 -3.53
N ILE A 95 -3.88 4.49 -4.65
CA ILE A 95 -4.55 5.36 -5.61
C ILE A 95 -6.00 5.51 -5.13
N ASP A 96 -6.42 6.76 -4.91
CA ASP A 96 -7.76 7.04 -4.43
C ASP A 96 -8.83 6.79 -5.50
N HIS A 97 -10.07 6.62 -5.07
CA HIS A 97 -11.19 6.43 -5.99
C HIS A 97 -11.33 7.63 -6.93
N ALA A 98 -11.39 7.36 -8.24
CA ALA A 98 -11.42 8.35 -9.31
C ALA A 98 -10.16 9.23 -9.45
N GLU A 99 -9.05 8.83 -8.83
CA GLU A 99 -7.74 9.48 -9.00
C GLU A 99 -6.99 8.91 -10.23
N ASP A 100 -6.37 9.78 -11.03
CA ASP A 100 -5.42 9.33 -12.07
C ASP A 100 -4.14 8.82 -11.39
N TRP A 101 -3.62 7.69 -11.87
CA TRP A 101 -2.44 7.08 -11.26
C TRP A 101 -1.20 7.98 -11.28
N ARG A 102 -1.07 8.88 -12.27
CA ARG A 102 0.03 9.86 -12.31
C ARG A 102 -0.14 10.93 -11.25
N HIS A 103 -1.39 11.33 -10.99
CA HIS A 103 -1.69 12.26 -9.90
C HIS A 103 -1.34 11.65 -8.54
N ALA A 104 -1.66 10.36 -8.34
CA ALA A 104 -1.26 9.64 -7.13
C ALA A 104 0.28 9.60 -6.97
N VAL A 105 1.04 9.34 -8.04
CA VAL A 105 2.52 9.35 -8.00
C VAL A 105 3.06 10.69 -7.49
N VAL A 106 2.58 11.82 -8.02
CA VAL A 106 3.07 13.14 -7.61
C VAL A 106 2.57 13.54 -6.23
N ARG A 107 1.34 13.16 -5.85
CA ARG A 107 0.77 13.39 -4.52
C ARG A 107 1.58 12.69 -3.44
N GLU A 108 1.83 11.39 -3.61
CA GLU A 108 2.59 10.58 -2.64
C GLU A 108 4.04 11.07 -2.53
N LEU A 109 4.69 11.38 -3.66
CA LEU A 109 6.03 11.98 -3.64
C LEU A 109 6.05 13.26 -2.80
N ARG A 110 5.11 14.18 -3.03
CA ARG A 110 5.03 15.44 -2.29
C ARG A 110 4.76 15.23 -0.81
N GLU A 111 3.81 14.36 -0.46
CA GLU A 111 3.41 14.13 0.93
C GLU A 111 4.53 13.51 1.77
N GLU A 112 5.32 12.60 1.19
CA GLU A 112 6.37 11.90 1.94
C GLU A 112 7.73 12.58 1.89
N THR A 113 7.99 13.43 0.88
CA THR A 113 9.32 14.05 0.66
C THR A 113 9.31 15.58 0.56
N GLY A 114 8.15 16.20 0.36
CA GLY A 114 8.03 17.63 0.05
C GLY A 114 8.43 18.01 -1.38
N ILE A 115 8.77 17.03 -2.22
CA ILE A 115 9.25 17.27 -3.59
C ILE A 115 8.08 17.44 -4.55
N GLU A 116 7.98 18.61 -5.19
CA GLU A 116 6.96 18.89 -6.19
C GLU A 116 7.32 18.33 -7.58
N ALA A 117 6.34 17.84 -8.32
CA ALA A 117 6.48 17.36 -9.70
C ALA A 117 5.17 17.54 -10.48
N ALA A 118 5.25 17.53 -11.81
CA ALA A 118 4.08 17.71 -12.66
C ALA A 118 3.56 16.37 -13.20
N GLU A 119 2.25 16.16 -13.12
CA GLU A 119 1.59 14.90 -13.52
C GLU A 119 1.90 14.52 -14.98
N GLN A 120 1.94 15.51 -15.88
CA GLN A 120 2.19 15.26 -17.31
C GLN A 120 3.58 14.72 -17.61
N ASP A 121 4.52 14.84 -16.68
CA ASP A 121 5.89 14.38 -16.83
C ASP A 121 6.07 12.92 -16.38
N VAL A 122 5.08 12.37 -15.67
CA VAL A 122 5.12 10.98 -15.21
C VAL A 122 4.95 10.04 -16.42
N ARG A 123 5.82 9.04 -16.50
CA ARG A 123 5.76 7.95 -17.49
C ARG A 123 5.64 6.62 -16.78
N LEU A 124 4.86 5.70 -17.34
CA LEU A 124 4.79 4.35 -16.78
C LEU A 124 6.12 3.65 -17.01
N ALA A 125 6.78 3.24 -15.94
CA ALA A 125 7.98 2.42 -15.99
C ALA A 125 7.61 0.94 -16.06
N GLU A 126 6.75 0.49 -15.13
CA GLU A 126 6.34 -0.90 -15.03
C GLU A 126 5.02 -1.03 -14.24
N ALA A 127 4.32 -2.15 -14.43
CA ALA A 127 3.18 -2.55 -13.62
C ALA A 127 3.40 -3.98 -13.09
N LEU A 128 3.31 -4.17 -11.77
CA LEU A 128 3.58 -5.46 -11.12
C LEU A 128 2.43 -5.89 -10.21
N SER A 129 2.12 -7.19 -10.22
CA SER A 129 1.20 -7.80 -9.25
C SER A 129 1.98 -8.25 -8.02
N ALA A 130 1.67 -7.69 -6.85
CA ALA A 130 2.26 -8.12 -5.59
C ALA A 130 1.40 -9.20 -4.92
N THR A 131 2.03 -10.16 -4.26
CA THR A 131 1.41 -11.32 -3.59
C THR A 131 0.41 -10.95 -2.48
N GLY A 132 0.35 -9.67 -2.08
CA GLY A 132 -0.61 -9.14 -1.11
C GLY A 132 -1.95 -8.65 -1.70
N GLY A 133 -2.23 -8.87 -2.98
CA GLY A 133 -3.44 -8.37 -3.65
C GLY A 133 -3.33 -6.89 -4.01
N HIS A 134 -2.13 -6.44 -4.40
CA HIS A 134 -1.89 -5.09 -4.88
C HIS A 134 -1.44 -5.11 -6.33
N LEU A 135 -1.85 -4.08 -7.08
CA LEU A 135 -1.31 -3.74 -8.39
C LEU A 135 -0.42 -2.51 -8.22
N LEU A 136 0.89 -2.70 -8.36
CA LEU A 136 1.86 -1.61 -8.25
C LEU A 136 2.03 -0.96 -9.63
N LEU A 137 1.88 0.36 -9.69
CA LEU A 137 2.16 1.17 -10.86
C LEU A 137 3.37 2.05 -10.57
N PHE A 138 4.47 1.81 -11.28
CA PHE A 138 5.72 2.55 -11.11
C PHE A 138 5.74 3.74 -12.07
N GLY A 139 5.66 4.96 -11.52
CA GLY A 139 5.75 6.20 -12.28
C GLY A 139 7.17 6.74 -12.29
N LEU A 140 7.80 6.77 -13.47
CA LEU A 140 9.09 7.41 -13.71
C LEU A 140 8.91 8.90 -13.93
N LEU A 141 9.61 9.69 -13.12
CA LEU A 141 9.68 11.14 -13.21
C LEU A 141 10.94 11.58 -13.97
N PRO A 142 10.96 12.83 -14.50
CA PRO A 142 12.16 13.39 -15.07
C PRO A 142 13.31 13.39 -14.08
N HIS A 143 14.49 13.14 -14.62
CA HIS A 143 15.73 13.16 -13.86
C HIS A 143 15.98 14.52 -13.20
N ARG A 144 16.43 14.55 -11.94
CA ARG A 144 16.78 15.78 -11.21
C ARG A 144 18.25 15.84 -10.78
N PRO A 145 18.95 16.98 -10.95
CA PRO A 145 20.24 17.18 -10.29
C PRO A 145 20.05 17.32 -8.77
N LEU A 146 21.00 16.78 -7.98
CA LEU A 146 21.09 17.04 -6.54
C LEU A 146 21.69 18.41 -6.24
#